data_AF-A0A843GAK4-F1
#
_entry.id   AF-A0A843GAK4-F1
#
_cell.length_a   1.000
_cell.length_b   1.000
_cell.length_c   1.000
_cell.angle_alpha   90.00
_cell.angle_beta   90.00
_cell.angle_gamma   90.00
#
_symmetry.space_group_name_H-M   'P 1'
#
loop_
_entity.id
_entity.type
_entity.pdbx_description
1 polymer ?
#
loop_
_entity_poly.entity_id
_entity_poly.type
_entity_poly.pdbx_seq_one_letter_code
_entity_poly.pdbx_strand_id
1 'polypeptide(L)' 'CFKDGEFTSDMTMEEMIAFCSEKMVEVHPEMNIDEASKMMNEVFPQLKRWKKD' A
#
# COMPACT_ATOMS: atom_id res chain seq x y z
N CYS A 1 7.87 -8.67 3.51
CA CYS A 1 8.70 -7.82 4.39
C CYS A 1 8.02 -7.64 5.75
N PHE A 2 7.87 -8.72 6.52
CA PHE A 2 7.46 -8.70 7.92
C PHE A 2 8.17 -9.89 8.54
N LYS A 3 9.11 -9.63 9.45
CA LYS A 3 9.93 -10.67 10.07
C LYS A 3 10.06 -10.32 11.54
N ASP A 4 9.91 -11.32 12.40
CA ASP A 4 10.06 -11.18 13.85
C ASP A 4 9.13 -10.12 14.48
N GLY A 5 7.93 -9.94 13.91
CA GLY A 5 6.92 -9.03 14.44
C GLY A 5 7.10 -7.57 14.03
N GLU A 6 8.17 -7.26 13.31
CA GLU A 6 8.49 -5.92 12.82
C GLU A 6 8.59 -5.89 11.30
N PHE A 7 8.27 -4.72 10.74
CA PHE A 7 8.47 -4.48 9.33
C PHE A 7 9.94 -4.21 9.09
N THR A 8 10.62 -5.11 8.38
CA THR A 8 12.07 -5.04 8.09
C THR A 8 12.45 -3.93 7.10
N SER A 9 11.52 -3.04 6.76
CA SER A 9 11.74 -1.89 5.90
C SER A 9 10.96 -0.71 6.46
N ASP A 10 11.66 0.39 6.71
CA ASP A 10 11.09 1.73 6.89
C ASP A 10 10.50 2.15 5.56
N MET A 11 9.26 1.73 5.34
CA MET A 11 8.45 2.16 4.21
C MET A 11 7.25 2.86 4.80
N THR A 12 7.12 4.14 4.49
CA THR A 12 5.97 4.97 4.83
C THR A 12 4.71 4.45 4.13
N MET A 13 3.54 4.88 4.61
CA MET A 13 2.28 4.48 4.01
C MET A 13 2.24 4.89 2.53
N GLU A 14 2.70 6.10 2.23
CA GLU A 14 2.76 6.67 0.87
C GLU A 14 3.68 5.86 -0.05
N GLU A 15 4.88 5.49 0.41
CA GLU A 15 5.80 4.66 -0.38
C GLU A 15 5.22 3.27 -0.67
N MET A 16 4.54 2.67 0.30
CA MET A 16 3.89 1.37 0.13
C MET A 16 2.67 1.47 -0.80
N ILE A 17 1.91 2.58 -0.74
CA ILE A 17 0.81 2.86 -1.67
C ILE A 17 1.36 3.01 -3.09
N ALA A 18 2.42 3.81 -3.29
CA ALA A 18 3.03 4.01 -4.60
C ALA A 18 3.56 2.69 -5.20
N PHE A 19 4.28 1.90 -4.39
CA PHE A 19 4.77 0.60 -4.82
C PHE A 19 3.63 -0.36 -5.21
N CYS A 20 2.59 -0.43 -4.39
CA CYS A 20 1.45 -1.31 -4.67
C CYS A 20 0.60 -0.81 -5.84
N SER A 21 0.40 0.50 -6.01
CA SER A 21 -0.40 1.06 -7.10
C SER A 21 0.29 0.88 -8.46
N GLU A 22 1.60 1.07 -8.54
CA GLU A 22 2.39 0.74 -9.75
C GLU A 22 2.24 -0.72 -10.15
N LYS A 23 2.37 -1.65 -9.19
CA LYS A 23 2.17 -3.08 -9.47
C LYS A 23 0.74 -3.43 -9.82
N MET A 24 -0.24 -2.70 -9.29
CA MET A 24 -1.65 -2.92 -9.61
C MET A 24 -1.93 -2.55 -11.07
N VAL A 25 -1.46 -1.40 -11.54
CA VAL A 25 -1.66 -0.99 -12.95
C VAL A 25 -0.82 -1.79 -13.94
N GLU A 26 0.33 -2.33 -13.53
CA GLU A 26 1.11 -3.28 -14.35
C GLU A 26 0.32 -4.57 -14.63
N VAL A 27 -0.44 -5.08 -13.65
CA VAL A 27 -1.24 -6.30 -13.77
C VAL A 27 -2.64 -6.02 -14.32
N HIS A 28 -3.19 -4.85 -14.01
CA HIS A 28 -4.50 -4.35 -14.41
C HIS A 28 -4.37 -3.06 -15.20
N PRO A 29 -3.97 -3.12 -16.49
CA PRO A 29 -3.82 -1.93 -17.34
C PRO A 29 -5.13 -1.18 -17.58
N GLU A 30 -6.28 -1.78 -17.27
CA GLU A 30 -7.59 -1.13 -17.25
C GLU A 30 -7.78 -0.14 -16.10
N MET A 31 -6.94 -0.21 -15.06
CA MET A 31 -7.02 0.63 -13.87
C MET A 31 -6.02 1.79 -13.94
N ASN A 32 -6.41 2.96 -13.44
CA ASN A 32 -5.48 4.08 -13.31
C ASN A 32 -4.76 4.06 -11.95
N ILE A 33 -3.53 4.58 -11.92
CA ILE A 33 -2.69 4.63 -10.73
C ILE A 33 -3.30 5.51 -9.63
N ASP A 34 -4.05 6.56 -10.02
CA ASP A 34 -4.79 7.42 -9.10
C ASP A 34 -5.93 6.67 -8.40
N GLU A 35 -6.66 5.84 -9.14
CA GLU A 35 -7.75 5.03 -8.59
C GLU A 35 -7.21 3.95 -7.66
N ALA A 36 -6.14 3.27 -8.08
CA ALA A 36 -5.42 2.30 -7.26
C ALA A 36 -4.90 2.94 -5.97
N SER A 37 -4.25 4.11 -6.07
CA SER A 37 -3.71 4.84 -4.92
C SER A 37 -4.82 5.31 -3.98
N LYS A 38 -5.96 5.76 -4.51
CA LYS A 38 -7.11 6.17 -3.70
C LYS A 38 -7.73 4.99 -2.93
N MET A 39 -7.93 3.85 -3.59
CA MET A 39 -8.38 2.62 -2.90
C MET A 39 -7.41 2.20 -1.81
N MET A 40 -6.10 2.23 -2.09
CA MET A 40 -5.08 1.86 -1.12
C MET A 40 -5.07 2.82 0.08
N ASN A 41 -5.29 4.13 -0.12
CA ASN A 41 -5.46 5.10 0.97
C ASN A 41 -6.67 4.82 1.88
N GLU A 42 -7.74 4.21 1.37
CA GLU A 42 -8.91 3.83 2.17
C GLU A 42 -8.72 2.50 2.92
N VAL A 43 -7.97 1.57 2.32
CA VAL A 43 -7.71 0.23 2.86
C VAL A 43 -6.57 0.23 3.87
N PHE A 44 -5.48 0.96 3.61
CA PHE A 44 -4.27 0.93 4.44
C PHE A 44 -4.50 1.34 5.89
N PRO A 45 -5.28 2.38 6.21
CA PRO A 45 -5.63 2.73 7.58
C PRO A 45 -6.39 1.63 8.34
N GLN A 46 -6.98 0.65 7.63
CA GLN A 46 -7.65 -0.51 8.25
C GLN A 46 -6.68 -1.67 8.54
N LEU A 47 -5.47 -1.66 7.94
CA LEU A 47 -4.46 -2.68 8.15
C LEU A 47 -3.75 -2.46 9.48
N LYS A 48 -3.49 -3.55 10.22
CA LYS A 48 -2.82 -3.52 11.55
C LYS A 48 -1.49 -2.75 11.57
N ARG A 49 -0.80 -2.64 10.44
CA ARG A 49 0.46 -1.88 10.30
C ARG A 49 0.27 -0.38 10.47
N TRP A 50 -0.84 0.15 9.96
CA TRP A 50 -1.07 1.59 9.84
C TRP A 50 -2.33 2.07 10.56
N LYS A 51 -3.05 1.14 11.17
CA LYS A 51 -4.21 1.44 11.99
C LYS A 51 -3.79 2.41 13.09
N LYS A 52 -4.35 3.62 13.06
CA LYS A 52 -4.28 4.54 14.19
C LYS A 52 -5.23 4.00 15.26
N ASP A 53 -4.68 3.56 16.38
CA ASP A 53 -5.47 3.32 17.60
C ASP A 53 -6.02 4.62 18.17
#